data_AF-A0A937V8R1-F1
#
_entry.id   AF-A0A937V8R1-F1
#
_cell.length_a   1.000
_cell.length_b   1.000
_cell.length_c   1.000
_cell.angle_alpha   90.00
_cell.angle_beta   90.00
_cell.angle_gamma   90.00
#
_symmetry.space_group_name_H-M   'P 1'
#
loop_
_entity.id
_entity.type
_entity.pdbx_description
1 polymer ?
#
loop_
_entity_poly.entity_id
_entity_poly.type
_entity_poly.pdbx_seq_one_letter_code
_entity_poly.pdbx_strand_id
1 'polypeptide(L)'
;MNARTVTFIAPRRVELREISLKALAPGQALLRTRLSAISSGSEMLVYRGEAPAHLAADATLASLPGSLAYPLAYGYASVAVVEQVGSPAEREWIGRRAF
;
A
#
# COMPACT_ATOMS: atom_id res chain seq x y z
N MET A 1 11.62 6.87 -9.59
CA MET A 1 11.24 5.48 -9.93
C MET A 1 9.73 5.43 -9.93
N ASN A 2 9.12 4.72 -10.88
CA ASN A 2 7.66 4.62 -10.95
C ASN A 2 7.22 3.24 -10.48
N ALA A 3 6.07 3.18 -9.81
CA ALA A 3 5.42 1.96 -9.38
C ALA A 3 3.96 1.98 -9.83
N ARG A 4 3.30 0.82 -9.76
CA ARG A 4 1.87 0.71 -10.07
C ARG A 4 1.11 0.38 -8.81
N THR A 5 -0.07 0.97 -8.67
CA THR A 5 -0.96 0.74 -7.54
C THR A 5 -2.39 0.47 -8.02
N VAL A 6 -3.05 -0.46 -7.36
CA VAL A 6 -4.48 -0.71 -7.55
C VAL A 6 -5.24 0.35 -6.76
N THR A 7 -6.04 1.16 -7.45
CA THR A 7 -6.80 2.26 -6.85
C THR A 7 -8.29 2.03 -7.07
N PHE A 8 -9.06 1.99 -5.99
CA PHE A 8 -10.51 2.10 -6.05
C PHE A 8 -10.88 3.54 -6.35
N ILE A 9 -11.63 3.80 -7.42
CA ILE A 9 -11.94 5.16 -7.87
C ILE A 9 -13.41 5.53 -7.72
N ALA A 10 -14.28 4.52 -7.59
CA ALA A 10 -15.70 4.62 -7.29
C ALA A 10 -16.21 3.22 -6.92
N PRO A 11 -17.47 3.08 -6.46
CA PRO A 11 -18.09 1.77 -6.26
C PRO A 11 -17.98 0.90 -7.52
N ARG A 12 -17.45 -0.30 -7.35
CA ARG A 12 -17.17 -1.34 -8.34
C ARG A 12 -16.22 -0.93 -9.47
N ARG A 13 -15.47 0.17 -9.30
CA ARG A 13 -14.50 0.66 -10.29
C ARG A 13 -13.10 0.74 -9.70
N VAL A 14 -12.18 0.06 -10.37
CA VAL A 14 -10.78 -0.09 -9.97
C VAL A 14 -9.90 0.23 -11.17
N GLU A 15 -8.83 0.98 -10.93
CA GLU A 15 -7.83 1.34 -11.92
C GLU A 15 -6.44 0.94 -11.46
N LEU A 16 -5.58 0.58 -12.41
CA LEU A 16 -4.15 0.50 -12.19
C LEU A 16 -3.53 1.86 -12.48
N ARG A 17 -3.06 2.56 -11.46
CA ARG A 17 -2.45 3.89 -11.58
C ARG A 17 -0.95 3.82 -11.41
N GLU A 18 -0.23 4.63 -12.17
CA GLU A 18 1.20 4.82 -11.98
C GLU A 18 1.45 5.88 -10.90
N ILE A 19 2.41 5.63 -10.02
CA ILE A 19 2.82 6.56 -8.97
C ILE A 19 4.33 6.76 -9.00
N SER A 20 4.75 7.97 -8.68
CA SER A 20 6.17 8.31 -8.53
C SER A 20 6.60 8.06 -7.09
N LEU A 21 7.63 7.23 -6.92
CA LEU A 21 8.25 6.97 -5.62
C LEU A 21 9.26 8.08 -5.29
N LYS A 22 9.17 8.60 -4.07
CA LYS A 22 10.13 9.57 -3.52
C LYS A 22 11.47 8.88 -3.24
N ALA A 23 12.54 9.68 -3.15
CA ALA A 23 13.82 9.18 -2.68
C ALA A 23 13.72 8.68 -1.24
N LEU A 24 14.42 7.59 -0.93
CA LEU A 24 14.47 7.01 0.42
C LEU A 24 15.35 7.86 1.34
N ALA A 25 14.82 8.20 2.51
CA ALA A 25 15.62 8.75 3.61
C ALA A 25 16.23 7.62 4.45
N PRO A 26 17.31 7.87 5.23
CA PRO A 26 17.79 6.92 6.22
C PRO A 26 16.66 6.42 7.13
N GLY A 27 16.65 5.13 7.46
CA GLY A 27 15.56 4.47 8.19
C GLY A 27 14.38 4.03 7.32
N GLN A 28 14.39 4.32 6.01
CA GLN A 28 13.35 3.89 5.08
C GLN A 28 13.86 2.81 4.13
N ALA A 29 12.95 1.92 3.73
CA ALA A 29 13.21 0.87 2.75
C ALA A 29 12.15 0.88 1.65
N LEU A 30 12.57 0.61 0.41
CA LEU A 30 11.66 0.31 -0.69
C LEU A 30 11.44 -1.20 -0.73
N LEU A 31 10.19 -1.61 -0.63
CA LEU A 31 9.77 -3.01 -0.66
C LEU A 31 9.12 -3.31 -2.01
N ARG A 32 9.59 -4.37 -2.67
CA ARG A 32 8.93 -4.92 -3.85
C ARG A 32 7.94 -5.99 -3.41
N THR A 33 6.66 -5.65 -3.48
CA THR A 33 5.55 -6.57 -3.22
C THR A 33 5.63 -7.78 -4.14
N ARG A 34 5.51 -8.98 -3.55
CA ARG A 34 5.51 -10.26 -4.29
C ARG A 34 4.11 -10.82 -4.40
N LEU A 35 3.36 -10.77 -3.31
CA LEU A 35 1.98 -11.23 -3.26
C LEU A 35 1.19 -10.23 -2.40
N SER A 36 -0.06 -10.01 -2.78
CA SER A 36 -1.05 -9.30 -1.99
C SER A 36 -2.29 -10.18 -1.93
N ALA A 37 -2.77 -10.46 -0.73
CA ALA A 37 -4.09 -11.04 -0.56
C ALA A 37 -5.14 -9.94 -0.72
N ILE A 38 -6.35 -10.34 -1.14
CA ILE A 38 -7.52 -9.47 -1.18
C ILE A 38 -8.37 -9.78 0.03
N SER A 39 -8.73 -8.75 0.78
CA SER A 39 -9.62 -8.91 1.93
C SER A 39 -11.07 -9.04 1.47
N SER A 40 -11.67 -10.21 1.69
CA SER A 40 -13.10 -10.43 1.42
C SER A 40 -14.02 -9.60 2.34
N GLY A 41 -13.46 -8.99 3.39
CA GLY A 41 -14.14 -8.06 4.30
C GLY A 41 -13.93 -6.61 3.88
N SER A 42 -12.95 -5.94 4.49
CA SER A 42 -12.76 -4.49 4.38
C SER A 42 -12.57 -4.00 2.94
N GLU A 43 -11.74 -4.67 2.13
CA GLU A 43 -11.54 -4.29 0.73
C GLU A 43 -12.79 -4.50 -0.11
N MET A 44 -13.63 -5.51 0.19
CA MET A 44 -14.91 -5.68 -0.51
C MET A 44 -15.94 -4.61 -0.14
N LEU A 45 -15.94 -4.12 1.11
CA LEU A 45 -16.77 -2.97 1.50
C LEU A 45 -16.34 -1.72 0.73
N VAL A 46 -15.04 -1.48 0.64
CA VAL A 46 -14.49 -0.39 -0.20
C VAL A 46 -14.83 -0.62 -1.66
N TYR A 47 -14.68 -1.82 -2.21
CA TYR A 47 -15.04 -2.11 -3.59
C TYR A 47 -16.52 -1.83 -3.87
N ARG A 48 -17.42 -2.13 -2.94
CA ARG A 48 -18.87 -1.95 -3.14
C ARG A 48 -19.38 -0.54 -2.82
N GLY A 49 -18.56 0.33 -2.22
CA GLY A 49 -19.00 1.65 -1.75
C GLY A 49 -19.78 1.59 -0.43
N GLU A 50 -19.60 0.52 0.33
CA GLU A 50 -20.27 0.25 1.61
C GLU A 50 -19.37 0.63 2.80
N ALA A 51 -18.10 0.97 2.54
CA ALA A 51 -17.17 1.45 3.54
C ALA A 51 -17.56 2.84 4.05
N PRO A 52 -17.63 3.08 5.37
CA PRO A 52 -17.91 4.41 5.91
C PRO A 52 -16.78 5.39 5.57
N ALA A 53 -17.01 6.28 4.60
CA ALA A 53 -15.98 7.14 4.01
C ALA A 53 -15.32 8.14 4.98
N HIS A 54 -15.88 8.34 6.18
CA HIS A 54 -15.36 9.22 7.23
C HIS A 54 -14.48 8.49 8.26
N LEU A 55 -14.45 7.15 8.24
CA LEU A 55 -13.61 6.38 9.13
C LEU A 55 -12.18 6.29 8.59
N ALA A 56 -11.24 6.17 9.52
CA ALA A 56 -9.85 5.89 9.18
C ALA A 56 -9.75 4.58 8.40
N ALA A 57 -8.91 4.56 7.37
CA ALA A 57 -8.78 3.41 6.50
C ALA A 57 -8.33 2.15 7.25
N ASP A 58 -7.43 2.31 8.22
CA ASP A 58 -7.27 1.40 9.35
C ASP A 58 -6.49 2.14 10.45
N ALA A 59 -7.05 2.23 11.66
CA ALA A 59 -6.42 2.96 12.76
C ALA A 59 -5.13 2.26 13.29
N THR A 60 -4.95 0.98 12.97
CA THR A 60 -3.79 0.18 13.39
C THR A 60 -2.65 0.19 12.36
N LEU A 61 -2.93 0.59 11.12
CA LEU A 61 -1.95 0.64 10.04
C LEU A 61 -1.58 2.09 9.72
N ALA A 62 -0.45 2.55 10.26
CA ALA A 62 0.10 3.87 9.98
C ALA A 62 0.37 4.10 8.47
N SER A 63 0.47 3.03 7.68
CA SER A 63 0.66 3.04 6.23
C SER A 63 -0.60 3.41 5.43
N LEU A 64 -1.78 3.48 6.06
CA LEU A 64 -3.04 3.88 5.43
C LEU A 64 -3.59 5.18 6.04
N PRO A 65 -2.85 6.31 5.95
CA PRO A 65 -3.34 7.58 6.46
C PRO A 65 -4.52 8.06 5.60
N GLY A 66 -5.57 8.54 6.25
CA GLY A 66 -6.73 9.14 5.60
C GLY A 66 -8.02 8.35 5.79
N SER A 67 -9.04 8.75 5.03
CA SER A 67 -10.38 8.17 5.14
C SER A 67 -10.62 7.12 4.06
N LEU A 68 -11.69 6.33 4.19
CA LEU A 68 -12.12 5.35 3.19
C LEU A 68 -12.80 5.98 1.96
N ALA A 69 -12.51 7.25 1.65
CA ALA A 69 -13.07 7.96 0.51
C ALA A 69 -12.27 7.68 -0.77
N TYR A 70 -12.96 7.65 -1.91
CA TYR A 70 -12.30 7.51 -3.22
C TYR A 70 -11.67 8.83 -3.68
N PRO A 71 -10.59 8.78 -4.48
CA PRO A 71 -9.84 7.58 -4.89
C PRO A 71 -8.97 7.04 -3.75
N LEU A 72 -8.93 5.72 -3.60
CA LEU A 72 -8.28 5.04 -2.48
C LEU A 72 -7.40 3.88 -2.98
N ALA A 73 -6.11 3.92 -2.63
CA ALA A 73 -5.23 2.76 -2.75
C ALA A 73 -5.29 1.99 -1.42
N TYR A 74 -6.13 0.94 -1.38
CA TYR A 74 -6.39 0.17 -0.17
C TYR A 74 -5.93 -1.28 -0.36
N GLY A 75 -4.92 -1.67 0.40
CA GLY A 75 -4.33 -3.00 0.38
C GLY A 75 -3.34 -3.12 1.51
N TYR A 76 -3.56 -4.09 2.41
CA TYR A 76 -2.81 -4.18 3.67
C TYR A 76 -2.18 -5.54 3.91
N ALA A 77 -2.70 -6.60 3.30
CA ALA A 77 -2.20 -7.95 3.46
C ALA A 77 -1.22 -8.30 2.34
N SER A 78 0.05 -7.93 2.50
CA SER A 78 1.06 -8.13 1.46
C SER A 78 2.36 -8.70 2.01
N VAL A 79 3.05 -9.49 1.19
CA VAL A 79 4.43 -9.92 1.47
C VAL A 79 5.35 -9.34 0.42
N ALA A 80 6.50 -8.85 0.86
CA ALA A 80 7.43 -8.15 0.01
C ALA A 80 8.88 -8.51 0.31
N VAL A 81 9.77 -8.07 -0.57
CA VAL A 81 11.21 -8.18 -0.39
C VAL A 81 11.81 -6.78 -0.41
N VAL A 82 12.71 -6.48 0.51
CA VAL A 82 13.45 -5.21 0.53
C VAL A 82 14.34 -5.13 -0.71
N GLU A 83 14.10 -4.14 -1.56
CA GLU A 83 14.84 -3.93 -2.81
C GLU A 83 15.89 -2.83 -2.67
N GLN A 84 15.59 -1.79 -1.89
CA GLN A 84 16.49 -0.67 -1.62
C GLN A 84 16.33 -0.17 -0.19
N VAL A 85 17.35 0.52 0.32
CA VAL A 85 17.39 1.16 1.63
C VAL A 85 17.91 2.59 1.50
N GLY A 86 17.55 3.45 2.45
CA GLY A 86 17.93 4.86 2.44
C GLY A 86 19.37 5.16 2.85
N SER A 87 20.07 4.21 3.48
CA SER A 87 21.48 4.37 3.89
C SER A 87 22.34 3.14 3.56
N PRO A 88 23.63 3.32 3.17
CA PRO A 88 24.57 2.22 3.03
C PRO A 88 24.74 1.36 4.29
N ALA A 89 24.53 1.93 5.48
CA ALA A 89 24.61 1.20 6.74
C ALA A 89 23.51 0.13 6.90
N GLU A 90 22.43 0.23 6.12
CA GLU A 90 21.25 -0.63 6.21
C GLU A 90 21.25 -1.71 5.11
N ARG A 91 22.31 -1.84 4.32
CA ARG A 91 22.38 -2.73 3.15
C ARG A 91 22.10 -4.20 3.46
N GLU A 92 22.34 -4.64 4.70
CA GLU A 92 22.02 -5.99 5.15
C GLU A 92 20.52 -6.34 5.05
N TRP A 93 19.64 -5.34 5.00
CA TRP A 93 18.21 -5.55 4.84
C TRP A 93 17.81 -5.92 3.41
N ILE A 94 18.62 -5.56 2.41
CA ILE A 94 18.33 -5.86 1.00
C ILE A 94 18.20 -7.37 0.81
N GLY A 95 17.12 -7.81 0.16
CA GLY A 95 16.80 -9.22 -0.08
C GLY A 95 16.02 -9.90 1.05
N ARG A 96 15.86 -9.27 2.23
CA ARG A 96 15.04 -9.81 3.32
C ARG A 96 13.54 -9.71 2.99
N ARG A 97 12.76 -10.68 3.51
CA ARG A 97 11.30 -10.71 3.40
C ARG A 97 10.66 -9.87 4.51
N ALA A 98 9.56 -9.20 4.18
CA ALA A 98 8.73 -8.42 5.11
C ALA A 98 7.24 -8.73 4.89
N PHE A 99 6.45 -8.63 5.95
CA PHE A 99 4.99 -8.82 6.01
C PHE A 99 4.39 -7.93 7.09
#